data_AF-A0A1G3QL72-F1
#
_entry.id   AF-A0A1G3QL72-F1
#
_cell.length_a   1.000
_cell.length_b   1.000
_cell.length_c   1.000
_cell.angle_alpha   90.00
_cell.angle_beta   90.00
_cell.angle_gamma   90.00
#
_symmetry.space_group_name_H-M   'P 1'
#
loop_
_entity.id
_entity.type
_entity.pdbx_description
1 polymer ?
#
loop_
_entity_poly.entity_id
_entity_poly.type
_entity_poly.pdbx_seq_one_letter_code
_entity_poly.pdbx_strand_id
1 'polypeptide(L)'
;MNAQEIDDANKKKEEDGGRKQYIIYTAEKRTPANFLLPVNFYFNSAFDSAQVPTAFKQAGYFKRYGRIADILVNLPRSIQEGGGLKKLFADEFGSIRAIPNYTLHVVGGGYDFRMIAEWYQYNNVPAPYLFSLLTSYAAHFSNEALENSNKNLTPHDPIADLLFFDWIGKLLFLNDHVARFFNDTLQFRNWMGQPMFDVRKTRVYNASCNYVLRPLIYKDMVRFFFLMGYHYLGGFSFKVNETDFVTLSAGVAVVKGFDPNHDTLKDSIKKFRPSGGIFYDRNGNLLASLILNGTENYKMRLNIYPDLLYNDYVKLGLFFAIDDYNRVALGISFYTVFGLGVTL
;
A
#
# COMPACT_ATOMS: atom_id res chain seq x y z
N MET A 1 -25.77 -22.47 18.88
CA MET A 1 -24.76 -22.41 19.94
C MET A 1 -25.35 -22.99 21.20
N ASN A 2 -24.72 -24.00 21.79
CA ASN A 2 -25.17 -24.54 23.07
C ASN A 2 -24.61 -23.68 24.23
N ALA A 3 -25.15 -23.84 25.44
CA ALA A 3 -24.76 -23.06 26.61
C ALA A 3 -23.26 -23.20 26.96
N GLN A 4 -22.65 -24.33 26.60
CA GLN A 4 -21.26 -24.65 26.86
C GLN A 4 -20.31 -23.89 25.91
N GLU A 5 -20.70 -23.70 24.64
CA GLU A 5 -19.97 -22.86 23.68
C GLU A 5 -20.00 -21.37 24.07
N ILE A 6 -21.06 -20.93 24.75
CA ILE A 6 -21.18 -19.55 25.27
C ILE A 6 -20.27 -19.37 26.50
N ASP A 7 -20.24 -20.36 27.40
CA ASP A 7 -19.36 -20.34 28.58
C ASP A 7 -17.88 -20.42 28.20
N ASP A 8 -17.53 -21.24 27.22
CA ASP A 8 -16.15 -21.35 26.72
C ASP A 8 -15.70 -20.07 26.00
N ALA A 9 -16.60 -19.41 25.26
CA ALA A 9 -16.34 -18.11 24.65
C ALA A 9 -16.19 -16.97 25.67
N ASN A 10 -16.93 -17.04 26.78
CA ASN A 10 -16.85 -16.07 27.87
C ASN A 10 -15.60 -16.28 28.74
N LYS A 11 -15.23 -17.53 29.03
CA LYS A 11 -13.97 -17.86 29.73
C LYS A 11 -12.74 -17.46 28.92
N LYS A 12 -12.77 -17.64 27.59
CA LYS A 12 -11.69 -17.18 26.72
C LYS A 12 -11.54 -15.65 26.71
N LYS A 13 -12.65 -14.90 26.89
CA LYS A 13 -12.63 -13.44 27.09
C LYS A 13 -12.10 -13.01 28.46
N GLU A 14 -12.33 -13.81 29.50
CA GLU A 14 -11.85 -13.55 30.86
C GLU A 14 -10.37 -13.91 31.05
N GLU A 15 -9.89 -15.00 30.44
CA GLU A 15 -8.48 -15.41 30.47
C GLU A 15 -7.56 -14.45 29.71
N ASP A 16 -8.07 -13.74 28.70
CA ASP A 16 -7.32 -12.73 27.94
C ASP A 16 -7.13 -11.37 28.67
N GLY A 17 -7.56 -11.27 29.93
CA GLY A 17 -7.12 -10.20 30.85
C GLY A 17 -7.33 -8.79 30.31
N GLY A 18 -8.50 -8.50 29.73
CA GLY A 18 -8.84 -7.14 29.28
C GLY A 18 -7.96 -6.57 28.16
N ARG A 19 -7.14 -7.40 27.48
CA ARG A 19 -6.39 -6.96 26.31
C ARG A 19 -7.37 -6.66 25.19
N LYS A 20 -7.49 -5.38 24.79
CA LYS A 20 -8.24 -4.99 23.59
C LYS A 20 -7.78 -5.84 22.41
N GLN A 21 -8.69 -6.66 21.89
CA GLN A 21 -8.45 -7.44 20.68
C GLN A 21 -8.37 -6.47 19.50
N TYR A 22 -7.19 -6.38 18.87
CA TYR A 22 -6.97 -5.63 17.65
C TYR A 22 -7.61 -6.39 16.46
N ILE A 23 -8.23 -5.68 15.52
CA ILE A 23 -8.94 -6.31 14.40
C ILE A 23 -7.96 -6.61 13.26
N ILE A 24 -7.16 -5.62 12.90
CA ILE A 24 -6.26 -5.66 11.74
C ILE A 24 -4.81 -5.87 12.19
N TYR A 25 -4.35 -5.08 13.15
CA TYR A 25 -2.99 -5.18 13.66
C TYR A 25 -2.83 -6.44 14.50
N THR A 26 -1.72 -7.16 14.33
CA THR A 26 -1.47 -8.41 15.04
C THR A 26 -0.12 -8.36 15.75
N ALA A 27 -0.17 -8.17 17.07
CA ALA A 27 1.00 -7.99 17.93
C ALA A 27 1.91 -9.22 18.06
N GLU A 28 1.34 -10.42 17.97
CA GLU A 28 2.07 -11.71 18.03
C GLU A 28 3.03 -11.89 16.85
N LYS A 29 2.89 -11.05 15.83
CA LYS A 29 3.72 -10.97 14.64
C LYS A 29 4.60 -9.73 14.73
N ARG A 30 5.53 -9.69 15.70
CA ARG A 30 6.69 -8.74 15.70
C ARG A 30 7.66 -9.09 14.57
N THR A 31 7.10 -9.09 13.39
CA THR A 31 7.80 -8.99 12.14
C THR A 31 8.53 -7.64 12.13
N PRO A 32 9.79 -7.55 11.70
CA PRO A 32 10.41 -6.31 11.25
C PRO A 32 9.45 -5.31 10.62
N ALA A 33 8.63 -5.80 9.68
CA ALA A 33 7.60 -5.03 8.99
C ALA A 33 6.64 -4.28 9.93
N ASN A 34 6.39 -4.86 11.11
CA ASN A 34 5.47 -4.34 12.11
C ASN A 34 6.15 -3.59 13.27
N PHE A 35 7.47 -3.70 13.44
CA PHE A 35 8.15 -3.02 14.56
C PHE A 35 8.10 -1.50 14.42
N LEU A 36 8.28 -1.00 13.19
CA LEU A 36 8.20 0.43 12.86
C LEU A 36 7.14 0.67 11.79
N LEU A 37 5.96 0.06 12.00
CA LEU A 37 4.86 0.09 11.04
C LEU A 37 4.51 1.51 10.55
N PRO A 38 4.38 2.56 11.40
CA PRO A 38 4.08 3.90 10.92
C PRO A 38 5.16 4.47 9.98
N VAL A 39 6.43 4.16 10.25
CA VAL A 39 7.57 4.63 9.44
C VAL A 39 7.63 3.88 8.11
N ASN A 40 7.48 2.55 8.16
CA ASN A 40 7.45 1.69 6.98
C ASN A 40 6.27 2.07 6.06
N PHE A 41 5.09 2.29 6.64
CA PHE A 41 3.93 2.81 5.93
C PHE A 41 4.23 4.16 5.28
N TYR A 42 4.80 5.12 6.03
CA TYR A 42 5.11 6.45 5.50
C TYR A 42 5.99 6.36 4.25
N PHE A 43 7.11 5.64 4.28
CA PHE A 43 8.01 5.57 3.13
C PHE A 43 7.43 4.81 1.94
N ASN A 44 6.66 3.74 2.18
CA ASN A 44 6.00 3.03 1.08
C ASN A 44 4.94 3.87 0.42
N SER A 45 4.12 4.57 1.20
CA SER A 45 3.02 5.38 0.70
C SER A 45 3.51 6.70 0.09
N ALA A 46 4.40 7.44 0.76
CA ALA A 46 4.95 8.71 0.29
C ALA A 46 5.70 8.63 -1.05
N PHE A 47 6.21 7.44 -1.39
CA PHE A 47 6.96 7.17 -2.60
C PHE A 47 6.28 6.11 -3.48
N ASP A 48 5.01 5.79 -3.27
CA ASP A 48 4.32 4.75 -4.04
C ASP A 48 4.35 5.07 -5.54
N SER A 49 4.13 6.33 -5.90
CA SER A 49 4.13 6.79 -7.29
C SER A 49 5.54 6.86 -7.90
N ALA A 50 6.61 6.71 -7.09
CA ALA A 50 7.96 6.53 -7.62
C ALA A 50 8.09 5.25 -8.47
N GLN A 51 7.14 4.31 -8.31
CA GLN A 51 7.03 3.11 -9.13
C GLN A 51 6.84 3.41 -10.62
N VAL A 52 6.37 4.60 -11.01
CA VAL A 52 6.23 5.00 -12.42
C VAL A 52 7.14 6.20 -12.70
N PRO A 53 8.47 5.99 -12.75
CA PRO A 53 9.45 7.09 -12.83
C PRO A 53 9.40 7.86 -14.16
N THR A 54 8.67 7.37 -15.15
CA THR A 54 8.40 8.06 -16.42
C THR A 54 7.40 9.20 -16.22
N ALA A 55 6.40 9.00 -15.36
CA ALA A 55 5.36 9.97 -15.04
C ALA A 55 5.72 10.84 -13.83
N PHE A 56 6.30 10.23 -12.80
CA PHE A 56 6.51 10.87 -11.51
C PHE A 56 7.99 11.01 -11.18
N LYS A 57 8.41 12.24 -10.88
CA LYS A 57 9.81 12.62 -10.67
C LYS A 57 10.04 13.05 -9.22
N GLN A 58 10.96 12.37 -8.55
CA GLN A 58 11.41 12.74 -7.20
C GLN A 58 12.24 14.03 -7.16
N ALA A 59 12.83 14.46 -8.28
CA ALA A 59 13.55 15.73 -8.34
C ALA A 59 12.62 16.90 -7.98
N GLY A 60 13.01 17.74 -7.02
CA GLY A 60 12.19 18.86 -6.56
C GLY A 60 11.06 18.49 -5.59
N TYR A 61 11.10 17.29 -5.00
CA TYR A 61 10.08 16.76 -4.09
C TYR A 61 9.59 17.75 -3.04
N PHE A 62 10.49 18.26 -2.18
CA PHE A 62 10.12 19.20 -1.11
C PHE A 62 9.63 20.55 -1.64
N LYS A 63 10.04 20.99 -2.83
CA LYS A 63 9.51 22.21 -3.44
C LYS A 63 8.01 22.05 -3.76
N ARG A 64 7.57 20.84 -4.10
CA ARG A 64 6.16 20.56 -4.44
C ARG A 64 5.25 20.48 -3.22
N TYR A 65 5.80 20.30 -2.01
CA TYR A 65 5.01 20.39 -0.77
C TYR A 65 4.35 21.77 -0.67
N GLY A 66 5.09 22.84 -1.00
CA GLY A 66 4.55 24.20 -1.03
C GLY A 66 3.40 24.36 -2.04
N ARG A 67 3.45 23.64 -3.17
CA ARG A 67 2.37 23.66 -4.16
C ARG A 67 1.13 22.90 -3.67
N ILE A 68 1.28 21.72 -3.09
CA ILE A 68 0.14 20.99 -2.51
C ILE A 68 -0.48 21.80 -1.36
N ALA A 69 0.34 22.39 -0.49
CA ALA A 69 -0.15 23.27 0.57
C ALA A 69 -0.92 24.48 0.00
N ASP A 70 -0.40 25.14 -1.03
CA ASP A 70 -1.08 26.27 -1.68
C ASP A 70 -2.43 25.86 -2.29
N ILE A 71 -2.51 24.67 -2.91
CA ILE A 71 -3.75 24.10 -3.43
C ILE A 71 -4.79 23.92 -2.32
N LEU A 72 -4.38 23.30 -1.20
CA LEU A 72 -5.27 23.00 -0.09
C LEU A 72 -5.69 24.23 0.72
N VAL A 73 -4.85 25.26 0.79
CA VAL A 73 -5.20 26.52 1.47
C VAL A 73 -6.10 27.39 0.59
N ASN A 74 -5.92 27.36 -0.74
CA ASN A 74 -6.66 28.22 -1.68
C ASN A 74 -7.70 27.43 -2.50
N LEU A 75 -8.47 26.54 -1.85
CA LEU A 75 -9.40 25.62 -2.53
C LEU A 75 -10.30 26.27 -3.59
N PRO A 76 -11.01 27.40 -3.34
CA PRO A 76 -11.88 27.98 -4.36
C PRO A 76 -11.10 28.39 -5.63
N ARG A 77 -9.90 28.94 -5.45
CA ARG A 77 -9.01 29.33 -6.56
C ARG A 77 -8.53 28.10 -7.30
N SER A 78 -8.02 27.09 -6.60
CA SER A 78 -7.47 25.88 -7.23
C SER A 78 -8.51 25.03 -7.94
N ILE A 79 -9.74 24.94 -7.40
CA ILE A 79 -10.86 24.31 -8.08
C ILE A 79 -11.17 25.05 -9.38
N GLN A 80 -11.21 26.38 -9.35
CA GLN A 80 -11.45 27.19 -10.54
C GLN A 80 -10.33 27.05 -11.58
N GLU A 81 -9.06 27.07 -11.16
CA GLU A 81 -7.89 26.85 -12.01
C GLU A 81 -7.91 25.46 -12.69
N GLY A 82 -8.41 24.43 -12.01
CA GLY A 82 -8.58 23.10 -12.58
C GLY A 82 -9.76 22.97 -13.55
N GLY A 83 -10.62 23.98 -13.69
CA GLY A 83 -11.80 23.98 -14.57
C GLY A 83 -13.15 23.93 -13.86
N GLY A 84 -13.18 24.23 -12.56
CA GLY A 84 -14.40 24.37 -11.75
C GLY A 84 -14.93 23.05 -11.17
N LEU A 85 -15.94 23.16 -10.31
CA LEU A 85 -16.53 22.03 -9.57
C LEU A 85 -17.09 20.94 -10.49
N LYS A 86 -17.75 21.32 -11.59
CA LYS A 86 -18.31 20.34 -12.54
C LYS A 86 -17.23 19.42 -13.09
N LYS A 87 -16.06 19.97 -13.41
CA LYS A 87 -14.93 19.20 -13.93
C LYS A 87 -14.28 18.34 -12.84
N LEU A 88 -14.11 18.88 -11.62
CA LEU A 88 -13.67 18.09 -10.46
C LEU A 88 -14.51 16.82 -10.26
N PHE A 89 -15.84 16.93 -10.28
CA PHE A 89 -16.71 15.75 -10.13
C PHE A 89 -16.63 14.79 -11.32
N ALA A 90 -16.56 15.31 -12.55
CA ALA A 90 -16.46 14.48 -13.74
C ALA A 90 -15.14 13.70 -13.78
N ASP A 91 -14.03 14.35 -13.45
CA ASP A 91 -12.68 13.78 -13.51
C ASP A 91 -12.48 12.77 -12.37
N GLU A 92 -12.83 13.13 -11.13
CA GLU A 92 -12.42 12.38 -9.93
C GLU A 92 -13.45 11.40 -9.39
N PHE A 93 -14.74 11.56 -9.73
CA PHE A 93 -15.82 10.69 -9.22
C PHE A 93 -16.54 9.92 -10.32
N GLY A 94 -16.67 10.51 -11.51
CA GLY A 94 -17.43 9.94 -12.62
C GLY A 94 -16.62 9.15 -13.64
N SER A 95 -15.28 9.19 -13.56
CA SER A 95 -14.40 8.57 -14.55
C SER A 95 -13.76 7.28 -14.05
N ILE A 96 -13.09 6.54 -14.94
CA ILE A 96 -12.30 5.35 -14.59
C ILE A 96 -11.15 5.68 -13.61
N ARG A 97 -10.76 6.95 -13.47
CA ARG A 97 -9.77 7.41 -12.49
C ARG A 97 -10.24 7.28 -11.05
N ALA A 98 -11.55 7.29 -10.84
CA ALA A 98 -12.11 7.09 -9.52
C ALA A 98 -11.84 5.69 -8.97
N ILE A 99 -11.53 4.69 -9.82
CA ILE A 99 -11.29 3.31 -9.39
C ILE A 99 -10.09 3.21 -8.43
N PRO A 100 -8.89 3.73 -8.77
CA PRO A 100 -7.82 3.90 -7.81
C PRO A 100 -8.25 4.64 -6.53
N ASN A 101 -9.03 5.71 -6.63
CA ASN A 101 -9.42 6.50 -5.46
C ASN A 101 -10.34 5.71 -4.51
N TYR A 102 -11.29 4.93 -5.04
CA TYR A 102 -12.12 4.04 -4.23
C TYR A 102 -11.33 2.86 -3.66
N THR A 103 -10.46 2.23 -4.45
CA THR A 103 -9.77 1.00 -4.01
C THR A 103 -8.56 1.28 -3.13
N LEU A 104 -7.78 2.33 -3.43
CA LEU A 104 -6.56 2.70 -2.72
C LEU A 104 -6.84 3.72 -1.62
N HIS A 105 -7.46 4.86 -1.90
CA HIS A 105 -7.66 5.90 -0.87
C HIS A 105 -8.76 5.54 0.13
N VAL A 106 -9.95 5.11 -0.34
CA VAL A 106 -11.05 4.76 0.57
C VAL A 106 -10.78 3.44 1.28
N VAL A 107 -10.62 2.35 0.52
CA VAL A 107 -10.48 1.01 1.12
C VAL A 107 -9.07 0.82 1.68
N GLY A 108 -8.02 0.99 0.88
CA GLY A 108 -6.63 0.83 1.31
C GLY A 108 -6.23 1.78 2.43
N GLY A 109 -6.43 3.09 2.23
CA GLY A 109 -6.09 4.14 3.19
C GLY A 109 -6.90 4.06 4.48
N GLY A 110 -8.18 3.67 4.41
CA GLY A 110 -9.00 3.38 5.58
C GLY A 110 -8.50 2.16 6.37
N TYR A 111 -8.17 1.06 5.67
CA TYR A 111 -7.62 -0.15 6.28
C TYR A 111 -6.29 0.13 7.00
N ASP A 112 -5.38 0.86 6.34
CA ASP A 112 -4.08 1.24 6.91
C ASP A 112 -4.22 2.20 8.10
N PHE A 113 -5.13 3.18 8.01
CA PHE A 113 -5.45 4.05 9.14
C PHE A 113 -5.89 3.24 10.37
N ARG A 114 -6.77 2.25 10.19
CA ARG A 114 -7.21 1.41 11.31
C ARG A 114 -6.06 0.53 11.83
N MET A 115 -5.26 -0.06 10.94
CA MET A 115 -4.08 -0.85 11.31
C MET A 115 -3.06 -0.04 12.12
N ILE A 116 -2.74 1.18 11.69
CA ILE A 116 -1.78 2.07 12.35
C ILE A 116 -2.33 2.56 13.70
N ALA A 117 -3.63 2.86 13.79
CA ALA A 117 -4.27 3.23 15.05
C ALA A 117 -4.16 2.08 16.08
N GLU A 118 -4.40 0.85 15.64
CA GLU A 118 -4.25 -0.33 16.48
C GLU A 118 -2.79 -0.57 16.89
N TRP A 119 -1.83 -0.31 16.01
CA TRP A 119 -0.40 -0.31 16.35
C TRP A 119 -0.06 0.74 17.42
N TYR A 120 -0.55 1.97 17.27
CA TYR A 120 -0.34 3.03 18.26
C TYR A 120 -0.96 2.68 19.60
N GLN A 121 -2.17 2.10 19.58
CA GLN A 121 -2.84 1.65 20.79
C GLN A 121 -2.06 0.52 21.48
N TYR A 122 -1.54 -0.44 20.71
CA TYR A 122 -0.70 -1.51 21.23
C TYR A 122 0.59 -1.00 21.88
N ASN A 123 1.19 0.04 21.32
CA ASN A 123 2.41 0.67 21.84
C ASN A 123 2.13 1.77 22.87
N ASN A 124 0.89 1.88 23.39
CA ASN A 124 0.47 2.86 24.39
C ASN A 124 0.72 4.33 23.97
N VAL A 125 0.68 4.64 22.67
CA VAL A 125 0.76 6.01 22.18
C VAL A 125 -0.57 6.72 22.49
N PRO A 126 -0.55 7.92 23.11
CA PRO A 126 -1.77 8.65 23.43
C PRO A 126 -2.53 9.02 22.16
N ALA A 127 -3.88 9.05 22.22
CA ALA A 127 -4.72 9.39 21.08
C ALA A 127 -4.38 8.62 19.77
N PRO A 128 -4.42 7.27 19.78
CA PRO A 128 -3.90 6.44 18.69
C PRO A 128 -4.52 6.74 17.32
N TYR A 129 -5.81 7.06 17.29
CA TYR A 129 -6.50 7.43 16.05
C TYR A 129 -6.06 8.80 15.51
N LEU A 130 -5.72 9.77 16.37
CA LEU A 130 -5.20 11.06 15.93
C LEU A 130 -3.80 10.90 15.31
N PHE A 131 -2.91 10.16 15.98
CA PHE A 131 -1.58 9.91 15.40
C PHE A 131 -1.65 9.06 14.14
N SER A 132 -2.59 8.13 14.05
CA SER A 132 -2.84 7.39 12.82
C SER A 132 -3.29 8.32 11.69
N LEU A 133 -4.26 9.21 11.96
CA LEU A 133 -4.70 10.22 11.00
C LEU A 133 -3.51 11.07 10.52
N LEU A 134 -2.68 11.58 11.44
CA LEU A 134 -1.51 12.38 11.10
C LEU A 134 -0.47 11.60 10.28
N THR A 135 -0.24 10.34 10.60
CA THR A 135 0.71 9.46 9.88
C THR A 135 0.21 9.20 8.46
N SER A 136 -1.05 8.77 8.32
CA SER A 136 -1.68 8.52 7.02
C SER A 136 -1.72 9.78 6.17
N TYR A 137 -2.13 10.91 6.74
CA TYR A 137 -2.22 12.17 6.01
C TYR A 137 -0.85 12.68 5.59
N ALA A 138 0.17 12.57 6.45
CA ALA A 138 1.53 12.92 6.10
C ALA A 138 2.02 12.07 4.92
N ALA A 139 1.77 10.76 4.92
CA ALA A 139 2.21 9.87 3.84
C ALA A 139 1.48 10.16 2.52
N HIS A 140 0.16 10.35 2.54
CA HIS A 140 -0.62 10.62 1.33
C HIS A 140 -0.31 12.01 0.77
N PHE A 141 -0.22 13.05 1.61
CA PHE A 141 0.25 14.38 1.19
C PHE A 141 1.65 14.31 0.56
N SER A 142 2.51 13.48 1.13
CA SER A 142 3.86 13.23 0.62
C SER A 142 3.83 12.54 -0.76
N ASN A 143 2.90 11.62 -0.99
CA ASN A 143 2.69 11.01 -2.31
C ASN A 143 2.16 12.05 -3.32
N GLU A 144 1.17 12.86 -2.94
CA GLU A 144 0.63 13.94 -3.80
C GLU A 144 1.72 14.91 -4.26
N ALA A 145 2.65 15.25 -3.37
CA ALA A 145 3.79 16.08 -3.73
C ALA A 145 4.69 15.42 -4.78
N LEU A 146 4.80 14.10 -4.79
CA LEU A 146 5.49 13.35 -5.84
C LEU A 146 4.69 13.34 -7.14
N GLU A 147 3.38 13.06 -7.05
CA GLU A 147 2.43 12.99 -8.16
C GLU A 147 2.38 14.29 -8.95
N ASN A 148 2.41 15.42 -8.25
CA ASN A 148 2.37 16.78 -8.81
C ASN A 148 3.56 17.15 -9.72
N SER A 149 4.52 16.24 -9.89
CA SER A 149 5.54 16.33 -10.94
C SER A 149 5.00 16.02 -12.34
N ASN A 150 3.88 15.31 -12.44
CA ASN A 150 3.18 15.01 -13.67
C ASN A 150 2.39 16.23 -14.13
N LYS A 151 2.66 16.69 -15.36
CA LYS A 151 2.01 17.88 -15.93
C LYS A 151 0.55 17.65 -16.31
N ASN A 152 0.13 16.39 -16.40
CA ASN A 152 -1.23 16.02 -16.83
C ASN A 152 -2.20 15.96 -15.65
N LEU A 153 -1.72 16.09 -14.41
CA LEU A 153 -2.55 16.16 -13.22
C LEU A 153 -2.95 17.62 -12.95
N THR A 154 -4.23 17.82 -12.68
CA THR A 154 -4.80 19.12 -12.31
C THR A 154 -4.78 19.27 -10.79
N PRO A 155 -5.07 20.45 -10.23
CA PRO A 155 -5.26 20.60 -8.78
C PRO A 155 -6.44 19.79 -8.21
N HIS A 156 -7.30 19.20 -9.04
CA HIS A 156 -8.48 18.43 -8.61
C HIS A 156 -8.11 17.11 -7.94
N ASP A 157 -7.06 16.47 -8.42
CA ASP A 157 -6.53 15.18 -7.96
C ASP A 157 -6.16 15.19 -6.46
N PRO A 158 -5.23 16.04 -5.98
CA PRO A 158 -4.91 16.11 -4.54
C PRO A 158 -6.07 16.62 -3.68
N ILE A 159 -7.01 17.38 -4.25
CA ILE A 159 -8.22 17.83 -3.53
C ILE A 159 -9.15 16.63 -3.29
N ALA A 160 -9.42 15.84 -4.32
CA ALA A 160 -10.30 14.69 -4.22
C ALA A 160 -9.71 13.64 -3.28
N ASP A 161 -8.43 13.33 -3.44
CA ASP A 161 -7.77 12.30 -2.64
C ASP A 161 -7.66 12.69 -1.18
N LEU A 162 -7.08 13.85 -0.86
CA LEU A 162 -6.80 14.23 0.53
C LEU A 162 -8.03 14.71 1.31
N LEU A 163 -9.00 15.36 0.65
CA LEU A 163 -10.15 15.96 1.33
C LEU A 163 -11.43 15.14 1.25
N PHE A 164 -11.54 14.18 0.32
CA PHE A 164 -12.73 13.35 0.18
C PHE A 164 -12.43 11.87 0.39
N PHE A 165 -11.69 11.22 -0.51
CA PHE A 165 -11.55 9.77 -0.48
C PHE A 165 -10.82 9.27 0.77
N ASP A 166 -9.75 9.98 1.17
CA ASP A 166 -9.03 9.69 2.40
C ASP A 166 -9.89 9.78 3.65
N TRP A 167 -10.74 10.81 3.74
CA TRP A 167 -11.59 11.03 4.91
C TRP A 167 -12.71 10.01 4.96
N ILE A 168 -13.36 9.73 3.82
CA ILE A 168 -14.39 8.71 3.72
C ILE A 168 -13.83 7.35 4.14
N GLY A 169 -12.64 6.98 3.65
CA GLY A 169 -11.98 5.73 4.04
C GLY A 169 -11.73 5.63 5.54
N LYS A 170 -11.14 6.67 6.13
CA LYS A 170 -10.85 6.70 7.56
C LYS A 170 -12.12 6.60 8.41
N LEU A 171 -13.17 7.35 8.06
CA LEU A 171 -14.47 7.29 8.75
C LEU A 171 -15.13 5.91 8.61
N LEU A 172 -15.04 5.30 7.43
CA LEU A 172 -15.60 3.98 7.17
C LEU A 172 -14.93 2.91 8.05
N PHE A 173 -13.61 2.96 8.21
CA PHE A 173 -12.84 1.99 8.99
C PHE A 173 -12.76 2.27 10.50
N LEU A 174 -13.40 3.35 10.98
CA LEU A 174 -13.76 3.46 12.41
C LEU A 174 -14.81 2.42 12.80
N ASN A 175 -15.59 1.90 11.84
CA ASN A 175 -16.58 0.86 12.08
C ASN A 175 -15.93 -0.54 12.12
N ASP A 176 -16.06 -1.22 13.26
CA ASP A 176 -15.49 -2.55 13.47
C ASP A 176 -16.06 -3.62 12.52
N HIS A 177 -17.33 -3.52 12.09
CA HIS A 177 -17.92 -4.47 11.14
C HIS A 177 -17.29 -4.33 9.76
N VAL A 178 -17.02 -3.10 9.32
CA VAL A 178 -16.29 -2.85 8.07
C VAL A 178 -14.88 -3.43 8.19
N ALA A 179 -14.16 -3.09 9.26
CA ALA A 179 -12.79 -3.56 9.46
C ALA A 179 -12.72 -5.10 9.47
N ARG A 180 -13.64 -5.77 10.17
CA ARG A 180 -13.74 -7.25 10.19
C ARG A 180 -14.15 -7.83 8.85
N PHE A 181 -15.08 -7.22 8.12
CA PHE A 181 -15.45 -7.71 6.79
C PHE A 181 -14.24 -7.72 5.85
N PHE A 182 -13.48 -6.63 5.78
CA PHE A 182 -12.27 -6.59 4.96
C PHE A 182 -11.19 -7.53 5.51
N ASN A 183 -10.91 -7.52 6.81
CA ASN A 183 -9.82 -8.29 7.40
C ASN A 183 -10.07 -9.80 7.45
N ASP A 184 -11.27 -10.20 7.90
CA ASP A 184 -11.61 -11.58 8.22
C ASP A 184 -12.30 -12.25 7.03
N THR A 185 -13.27 -11.59 6.39
CA THR A 185 -14.04 -12.18 5.27
C THR A 185 -13.26 -12.12 3.97
N LEU A 186 -12.81 -10.93 3.55
CA LEU A 186 -12.08 -10.75 2.30
C LEU A 186 -10.59 -11.10 2.42
N GLN A 187 -10.10 -11.31 3.65
CA GLN A 187 -8.68 -11.51 3.94
C GLN A 187 -7.82 -10.40 3.34
N PHE A 188 -8.32 -9.16 3.38
CA PHE A 188 -7.64 -7.99 2.85
C PHE A 188 -6.33 -7.76 3.59
N ARG A 189 -5.23 -7.54 2.88
CA ARG A 189 -3.90 -7.31 3.48
C ARG A 189 -3.20 -6.17 2.75
N ASN A 190 -2.43 -5.38 3.50
CA ASN A 190 -1.44 -4.49 2.92
C ASN A 190 -0.11 -5.24 2.76
N TRP A 191 0.33 -5.39 1.52
CA TRP A 191 1.62 -5.95 1.13
C TRP A 191 2.52 -4.82 0.62
N MET A 192 3.14 -4.15 1.58
CA MET A 192 4.08 -3.07 1.33
C MET A 192 5.37 -3.56 0.66
N GLY A 193 6.04 -2.66 -0.05
CA GLY A 193 7.38 -2.88 -0.60
C GLY A 193 8.47 -2.84 0.47
N GLN A 194 9.72 -2.77 0.02
CA GLN A 194 10.87 -2.51 0.88
C GLN A 194 11.59 -1.27 0.35
N PRO A 195 11.21 -0.05 0.77
CA PRO A 195 11.79 1.18 0.28
C PRO A 195 13.31 1.17 0.45
N MET A 196 14.02 1.43 -0.64
CA MET A 196 15.48 1.48 -0.71
C MET A 196 15.93 2.87 -1.10
N PHE A 197 16.91 3.43 -0.40
CA PHE A 197 17.61 4.63 -0.83
C PHE A 197 18.78 4.27 -1.71
N ASP A 198 18.74 4.73 -2.96
CA ASP A 198 19.86 4.64 -3.88
C ASP A 198 20.91 5.69 -3.52
N VAL A 199 21.99 5.27 -2.88
CA VAL A 199 23.07 6.16 -2.43
C VAL A 199 23.82 6.84 -3.58
N ARG A 200 23.76 6.30 -4.81
CA ARG A 200 24.41 6.89 -6.00
C ARG A 200 23.50 7.89 -6.71
N LYS A 201 22.21 7.60 -6.76
CA LYS A 201 21.22 8.40 -7.51
C LYS A 201 20.35 9.29 -6.62
N THR A 202 20.57 9.25 -5.30
CA THR A 202 19.85 10.04 -4.28
C THR A 202 18.33 10.01 -4.49
N ARG A 203 17.78 8.80 -4.60
CA ARG A 203 16.35 8.55 -4.85
C ARG A 203 15.87 7.34 -4.08
N VAL A 204 14.58 7.30 -3.76
CA VAL A 204 13.92 6.12 -3.20
C VAL A 204 13.43 5.23 -4.34
N TYR A 205 13.53 3.92 -4.18
CA TYR A 205 12.98 2.93 -5.10
C TYR A 205 12.48 1.71 -4.34
N ASN A 206 11.71 0.82 -4.99
CA ASN A 206 11.12 -0.36 -4.37
C ASN A 206 10.18 -0.03 -3.18
N ALA A 207 9.72 1.21 -3.10
CA ALA A 207 8.58 1.60 -2.30
C ALA A 207 7.30 1.15 -3.03
N SER A 208 6.35 0.58 -2.30
CA SER A 208 5.04 0.28 -2.85
C SER A 208 3.98 0.10 -1.76
N CYS A 209 2.78 0.59 -1.99
CA CYS A 209 1.58 0.24 -1.24
C CYS A 209 0.69 -0.65 -2.11
N ASN A 210 0.80 -1.97 -1.94
CA ASN A 210 -0.07 -2.91 -2.64
C ASN A 210 -1.09 -3.48 -1.66
N TYR A 211 -2.33 -3.62 -2.11
CA TYR A 211 -3.37 -4.28 -1.33
C TYR A 211 -3.77 -5.59 -1.98
N VAL A 212 -4.11 -6.58 -1.15
CA VAL A 212 -4.45 -7.91 -1.62
C VAL A 212 -5.79 -8.33 -1.07
N LEU A 213 -6.69 -8.77 -1.95
CA LEU A 213 -7.89 -9.53 -1.62
C LEU A 213 -7.62 -11.01 -1.80
N ARG A 214 -7.95 -11.82 -0.79
CA ARG A 214 -7.65 -13.26 -0.86
C ARG A 214 -8.58 -14.16 -0.04
N PRO A 215 -9.90 -14.10 -0.29
CA PRO A 215 -10.85 -14.97 0.39
C PRO A 215 -10.56 -16.45 0.11
N LEU A 216 -10.90 -17.31 1.06
CA LEU A 216 -10.88 -18.75 0.87
C LEU A 216 -11.94 -19.16 -0.16
N ILE A 217 -11.53 -19.99 -1.12
CA ILE A 217 -12.44 -20.49 -2.17
C ILE A 217 -12.55 -22.00 -2.16
N TYR A 218 -11.58 -22.71 -1.60
CA TYR A 218 -11.64 -24.16 -1.46
C TYR A 218 -10.97 -24.61 -0.16
N LYS A 219 -11.84 -24.99 0.80
CA LYS A 219 -11.43 -25.37 2.16
C LYS A 219 -10.47 -24.33 2.74
N ASP A 220 -9.47 -24.77 3.48
CA ASP A 220 -8.33 -23.98 3.95
C ASP A 220 -7.12 -24.03 2.99
N MET A 221 -7.24 -24.71 1.84
CA MET A 221 -6.11 -25.01 0.96
C MET A 221 -5.89 -23.99 -0.15
N VAL A 222 -6.95 -23.39 -0.68
CA VAL A 222 -6.86 -22.46 -1.82
C VAL A 222 -7.57 -21.15 -1.51
N ARG A 223 -6.87 -20.05 -1.78
CA ARG A 223 -7.42 -18.69 -1.76
C ARG A 223 -7.43 -18.12 -3.16
N PHE A 224 -8.48 -17.40 -3.49
CA PHE A 224 -8.40 -16.44 -4.58
C PHE A 224 -7.31 -15.42 -4.24
N PHE A 225 -6.73 -14.78 -5.25
CA PHE A 225 -5.75 -13.72 -5.05
C PHE A 225 -6.00 -12.61 -6.06
N PHE A 226 -6.11 -11.39 -5.56
CA PHE A 226 -6.10 -10.20 -6.38
C PHE A 226 -5.27 -9.10 -5.70
N LEU A 227 -4.18 -8.70 -6.33
CA LEU A 227 -3.33 -7.61 -5.89
C LEU A 227 -3.68 -6.35 -6.68
N MET A 228 -3.82 -5.24 -5.97
CA MET A 228 -4.16 -3.91 -6.47
C MET A 228 -3.17 -2.86 -5.96
N GLY A 229 -3.00 -1.78 -6.72
CA GLY A 229 -1.96 -0.75 -6.56
C GLY A 229 -1.44 -0.38 -7.94
N TYR A 230 -0.12 -0.25 -8.09
CA TYR A 230 0.50 -0.11 -9.42
C TYR A 230 0.63 -1.44 -10.20
N HIS A 231 0.27 -2.56 -9.58
CA HIS A 231 0.09 -3.85 -10.22
C HIS A 231 -1.35 -4.30 -10.03
N TYR A 232 -1.94 -4.90 -11.06
CA TYR A 232 -3.24 -5.54 -11.04
C TYR A 232 -3.05 -7.00 -11.42
N LEU A 233 -2.82 -7.85 -10.42
CA LEU A 233 -2.47 -9.27 -10.62
C LEU A 233 -3.54 -10.17 -10.02
N GLY A 234 -4.12 -11.05 -10.83
CA GLY A 234 -5.07 -12.08 -10.41
C GLY A 234 -4.41 -13.45 -10.35
N GLY A 235 -4.85 -14.30 -9.44
CA GLY A 235 -4.30 -15.65 -9.31
C GLY A 235 -4.86 -16.44 -8.13
N PHE A 236 -4.05 -17.36 -7.63
CA PHE A 236 -4.42 -18.25 -6.54
C PHE A 236 -3.26 -18.44 -5.56
N SER A 237 -3.59 -18.49 -4.28
CA SER A 237 -2.67 -18.91 -3.22
C SER A 237 -2.97 -20.35 -2.82
N PHE A 238 -1.92 -21.16 -2.72
CA PHE A 238 -1.96 -22.56 -2.32
C PHE A 238 -1.28 -22.72 -0.96
N LYS A 239 -1.97 -23.35 -0.02
CA LYS A 239 -1.46 -23.66 1.31
C LYS A 239 -0.30 -24.66 1.19
N VAL A 240 0.83 -24.34 1.84
CA VAL A 240 2.03 -25.18 1.84
C VAL A 240 2.21 -25.88 3.19
N ASN A 241 1.83 -25.22 4.28
CA ASN A 241 1.77 -25.78 5.64
C ASN A 241 0.64 -25.10 6.42
N GLU A 242 0.54 -25.32 7.74
CA GLU A 242 -0.55 -24.78 8.56
C GLU A 242 -0.75 -23.27 8.43
N THR A 243 0.33 -22.51 8.28
CA THR A 243 0.33 -21.04 8.29
C THR A 243 0.70 -20.39 6.97
N ASP A 244 1.36 -21.13 6.06
CA ASP A 244 2.07 -20.55 4.93
C ASP A 244 1.39 -20.85 3.59
N PHE A 245 1.49 -19.88 2.68
CA PHE A 245 0.92 -19.95 1.35
C PHE A 245 1.94 -19.52 0.29
N VAL A 246 1.90 -20.19 -0.86
CA VAL A 246 2.57 -19.75 -2.10
C VAL A 246 1.51 -19.29 -3.08
N THR A 247 1.70 -18.10 -3.65
CA THR A 247 0.77 -17.51 -4.61
C THR A 247 1.41 -17.44 -5.98
N LEU A 248 0.67 -17.84 -7.01
CA LEU A 248 1.00 -17.62 -8.41
C LEU A 248 -0.03 -16.65 -9.00
N SER A 249 0.43 -15.63 -9.70
CA SER A 249 -0.46 -14.63 -10.31
C SER A 249 0.07 -14.08 -11.63
N ALA A 250 -0.86 -13.56 -12.43
CA ALA A 250 -0.60 -12.88 -13.68
C ALA A 250 -1.57 -11.71 -13.86
N GLY A 251 -1.18 -10.73 -14.68
CA GLY A 251 -2.00 -9.56 -14.96
C GLY A 251 -1.17 -8.46 -15.58
N VAL A 252 -1.29 -7.26 -15.06
CA VAL A 252 -0.64 -6.08 -15.63
C VAL A 252 0.04 -5.20 -14.58
N ALA A 253 1.08 -4.49 -15.01
CA ALA A 253 1.73 -3.43 -14.25
C ALA A 253 1.56 -2.09 -14.97
N VAL A 254 1.30 -1.02 -14.22
CA VAL A 254 1.27 0.35 -14.74
C VAL A 254 2.70 0.84 -14.94
N VAL A 255 3.03 1.32 -16.14
CA VAL A 255 4.40 1.78 -16.50
C VAL A 255 4.45 3.19 -17.08
N LYS A 256 3.29 3.81 -17.29
CA LYS A 256 3.14 5.20 -17.75
C LYS A 256 1.97 5.86 -17.02
N GLY A 257 2.05 7.17 -16.81
CA GLY A 257 0.98 7.95 -16.18
C GLY A 257 -0.18 8.23 -17.13
N PHE A 258 -1.37 8.43 -16.58
CA PHE A 258 -2.61 8.70 -17.32
C PHE A 258 -2.76 10.20 -17.65
N ASP A 259 -3.32 10.52 -18.82
CA ASP A 259 -3.66 11.87 -19.30
C ASP A 259 -5.17 11.94 -19.58
N PRO A 260 -5.95 12.65 -18.75
CA PRO A 260 -7.41 12.61 -18.83
C PRO A 260 -7.93 13.28 -20.10
N ASN A 261 -7.19 14.27 -20.60
CA ASN A 261 -7.67 15.12 -21.67
C ASN A 261 -7.39 14.51 -23.05
N HIS A 262 -6.53 13.48 -23.11
CA HIS A 262 -6.04 12.91 -24.36
C HIS A 262 -6.13 11.39 -24.45
N ASP A 263 -6.20 10.67 -23.33
CA ASP A 263 -6.23 9.21 -23.38
C ASP A 263 -7.60 8.69 -23.81
N THR A 264 -7.62 8.00 -24.94
CA THR A 264 -8.71 7.06 -25.25
C THR A 264 -8.52 5.77 -24.44
N LEU A 265 -9.56 4.92 -24.38
CA LEU A 265 -9.44 3.57 -23.80
C LEU A 265 -8.26 2.78 -24.40
N LYS A 266 -8.03 2.94 -25.71
CA LYS A 266 -6.93 2.28 -26.43
C LYS A 266 -5.56 2.80 -26.01
N ASP A 267 -5.45 4.07 -25.64
CA ASP A 267 -4.19 4.66 -25.17
C ASP A 267 -3.92 4.31 -23.71
N SER A 268 -4.97 4.22 -22.88
CA SER A 268 -4.87 3.72 -21.50
C SER A 268 -4.31 2.28 -21.46
N ILE A 269 -4.71 1.40 -22.37
CA ILE A 269 -4.18 0.03 -22.44
C ILE A 269 -2.67 0.01 -22.69
N LYS A 270 -2.12 0.94 -23.48
CA LYS A 270 -0.67 1.04 -23.75
C LYS A 270 0.16 1.50 -22.54
N LYS A 271 -0.49 1.90 -21.45
CA LYS A 271 0.14 2.31 -20.19
C LYS A 271 0.39 1.14 -19.25
N PHE A 272 -0.17 -0.01 -19.60
CA PHE A 272 0.03 -1.26 -18.93
C PHE A 272 1.03 -2.13 -19.69
N ARG A 273 1.74 -2.99 -18.96
CA ARG A 273 2.47 -4.12 -19.54
C ARG A 273 2.08 -5.43 -18.87
N PRO A 274 2.11 -6.57 -19.58
CA PRO A 274 1.92 -7.87 -18.95
C PRO A 274 2.93 -8.09 -17.83
N SER A 275 2.44 -8.59 -16.71
CA SER A 275 3.23 -8.83 -15.50
C SER A 275 2.80 -10.12 -14.82
N GLY A 276 3.72 -10.73 -14.08
CA GLY A 276 3.49 -11.98 -13.34
C GLY A 276 4.15 -11.92 -11.97
N GLY A 277 3.63 -12.70 -11.03
CA GLY A 277 4.12 -12.68 -9.66
C GLY A 277 4.11 -14.05 -8.99
N ILE A 278 5.14 -14.29 -8.19
CA ILE A 278 5.19 -15.38 -7.21
C ILE A 278 5.37 -14.75 -5.84
N PHE A 279 4.52 -15.13 -4.89
CA PHE A 279 4.57 -14.58 -3.53
C PHE A 279 4.59 -15.71 -2.52
N TYR A 280 5.30 -15.51 -1.42
CA TYR A 280 5.29 -16.40 -0.28
C TYR A 280 4.93 -15.61 0.96
N ASP A 281 3.93 -16.09 1.71
CA ASP A 281 3.42 -15.41 2.88
C ASP A 281 3.13 -16.39 4.03
N ARG A 282 3.20 -15.87 5.26
CA ARG A 282 2.89 -16.59 6.50
C ARG A 282 1.83 -15.85 7.27
N ASN A 283 0.70 -16.51 7.54
CA ASN A 283 -0.44 -15.94 8.23
C ASN A 283 -0.91 -14.60 7.60
N GLY A 284 -0.80 -14.47 6.28
CA GLY A 284 -1.16 -13.27 5.52
C GLY A 284 -0.07 -12.20 5.42
N ASN A 285 1.07 -12.35 6.11
CA ASN A 285 2.19 -11.41 6.03
C ASN A 285 3.16 -11.83 4.92
N LEU A 286 3.46 -10.91 4.01
CA LEU A 286 4.38 -11.16 2.88
C LEU A 286 5.81 -11.39 3.38
N LEU A 287 6.41 -12.52 2.99
CA LEU A 287 7.76 -12.93 3.37
C LEU A 287 8.74 -12.87 2.20
N ALA A 288 8.27 -13.14 0.99
CA ALA A 288 9.04 -12.95 -0.23
C ALA A 288 8.12 -12.67 -1.42
N SER A 289 8.60 -11.90 -2.39
CA SER A 289 7.92 -11.68 -3.67
C SER A 289 8.91 -11.64 -4.84
N LEU A 290 8.52 -12.28 -5.93
CA LEU A 290 9.18 -12.19 -7.23
C LEU A 290 8.15 -11.65 -8.23
N ILE A 291 8.39 -10.48 -8.78
CA ILE A 291 7.55 -9.86 -9.81
C ILE A 291 8.34 -9.78 -11.11
N LEU A 292 7.74 -10.27 -12.19
CA LEU A 292 8.28 -10.22 -13.54
C LEU A 292 7.57 -9.12 -14.33
N ASN A 293 8.34 -8.36 -15.11
CA ASN A 293 7.85 -7.24 -15.92
C ASN A 293 6.97 -6.27 -15.08
N GLY A 294 7.43 -5.88 -13.89
CA GLY A 294 6.67 -5.07 -12.92
C GLY A 294 6.69 -3.56 -13.18
N THR A 295 6.55 -2.76 -12.13
CA THR A 295 6.76 -1.30 -12.20
C THR A 295 8.26 -0.95 -12.23
N GLU A 296 8.59 0.34 -12.24
CA GLU A 296 9.95 0.91 -12.32
C GLU A 296 10.77 0.46 -13.54
N ASN A 297 10.08 -0.12 -14.54
CA ASN A 297 10.70 -0.79 -15.68
C ASN A 297 11.59 -1.97 -15.25
N TYR A 298 11.24 -2.71 -14.19
CA TYR A 298 11.95 -3.94 -13.81
C TYR A 298 11.47 -5.17 -14.59
N LYS A 299 12.37 -5.82 -15.34
CA LYS A 299 12.12 -7.15 -15.92
C LYS A 299 11.91 -8.19 -14.83
N MET A 300 12.62 -8.02 -13.71
CA MET A 300 12.53 -8.88 -12.54
C MET A 300 12.77 -8.06 -11.28
N ARG A 301 11.95 -8.29 -10.25
CA ARG A 301 12.06 -7.68 -8.92
C ARG A 301 11.84 -8.75 -7.86
N LEU A 302 12.89 -9.06 -7.10
CA LEU A 302 12.88 -9.98 -5.99
C LEU A 302 13.00 -9.19 -4.68
N ASN A 303 12.08 -9.44 -3.77
CA ASN A 303 12.10 -8.99 -2.39
C ASN A 303 12.10 -10.21 -1.48
N ILE A 304 13.04 -10.24 -0.54
CA ILE A 304 13.01 -11.12 0.63
C ILE A 304 12.89 -10.22 1.84
N TYR A 305 11.81 -10.37 2.59
CA TYR A 305 11.54 -9.51 3.73
C TYR A 305 12.33 -9.98 4.95
N PRO A 306 12.71 -9.08 5.87
CA PRO A 306 13.43 -9.41 7.10
C PRO A 306 12.78 -10.49 7.97
N ASP A 307 11.50 -10.74 7.75
CA ASP A 307 10.68 -11.76 8.37
C ASP A 307 10.96 -13.19 7.95
N LEU A 308 11.56 -13.36 6.78
CA LEU A 308 12.01 -14.66 6.30
C LEU A 308 13.43 -14.97 6.79
N LEU A 309 14.27 -13.93 6.88
CA LEU A 309 15.67 -14.04 7.26
C LEU A 309 15.90 -13.34 8.61
N TYR A 310 15.49 -14.00 9.69
CA TYR A 310 15.79 -13.55 11.03
C TYR A 310 16.62 -14.60 11.78
N ASN A 311 17.56 -14.10 12.57
CA ASN A 311 18.06 -14.79 13.76
C ASN A 311 17.74 -13.92 14.99
N ASP A 312 18.10 -14.38 16.19
CA ASP A 312 17.78 -13.67 17.43
C ASP A 312 18.40 -12.26 17.53
N TYR A 313 19.38 -11.93 16.67
CA TYR A 313 20.16 -10.70 16.75
C TYR A 313 19.91 -9.74 15.58
N VAL A 314 19.63 -10.24 14.38
CA VAL A 314 19.53 -9.46 13.15
C VAL A 314 18.38 -9.95 12.30
N LYS A 315 17.61 -8.99 11.79
CA LYS A 315 16.52 -9.24 10.85
C LYS A 315 16.81 -8.52 9.55
N LEU A 316 17.12 -9.29 8.50
CA LEU A 316 17.74 -8.82 7.26
C LEU A 316 16.80 -8.98 6.06
N GLY A 317 16.50 -7.88 5.37
CA GLY A 317 15.77 -7.90 4.12
C GLY A 317 16.73 -7.76 2.95
N LEU A 318 16.43 -8.44 1.85
CA LEU A 318 17.19 -8.39 0.61
C LEU A 318 16.30 -7.91 -0.51
N PHE A 319 16.86 -7.07 -1.36
CA PHE A 319 16.26 -6.63 -2.61
C PHE A 319 17.23 -6.88 -3.76
N PHE A 320 16.68 -7.41 -4.85
CA PHE A 320 17.38 -7.57 -6.11
C PHE A 320 16.43 -7.27 -7.27
N ALA A 321 16.88 -6.49 -8.25
CA ALA A 321 16.12 -6.26 -9.47
C ALA A 321 17.03 -6.12 -10.69
N ILE A 322 16.45 -6.43 -11.85
CA ILE A 322 17.03 -6.19 -13.17
C ILE A 322 16.05 -5.34 -13.96
N ASP A 323 16.50 -4.18 -14.44
CA ASP A 323 15.65 -3.28 -15.22
C ASP A 323 15.62 -3.59 -16.72
N ASP A 324 14.78 -2.87 -17.46
CA ASP A 324 14.58 -3.04 -18.89
C ASP A 324 15.88 -2.81 -19.69
N TYR A 325 16.83 -2.07 -19.12
CA TYR A 325 18.16 -1.79 -19.67
C TYR A 325 19.25 -2.74 -19.16
N ASN A 326 18.87 -3.83 -18.49
CA ASN A 326 19.76 -4.81 -17.86
C ASN A 326 20.65 -4.22 -16.75
N ARG A 327 20.25 -3.10 -16.15
CA ARG A 327 20.93 -2.58 -14.97
C ARG A 327 20.45 -3.33 -13.74
N VAL A 328 21.40 -3.63 -12.86
CA VAL A 328 21.14 -4.36 -11.62
C VAL A 328 20.89 -3.36 -10.50
N ALA A 329 19.87 -3.61 -9.69
CA ALA A 329 19.66 -2.91 -8.43
C ALA A 329 19.73 -3.91 -7.28
N LEU A 330 20.48 -3.57 -6.24
CA LEU A 330 20.70 -4.38 -5.04
C LEU A 330 20.38 -3.55 -3.81
N GLY A 331 19.81 -4.16 -2.78
CA GLY A 331 19.48 -3.45 -1.56
C GLY A 331 19.45 -4.38 -0.35
N ILE A 332 19.78 -3.82 0.81
CA ILE A 332 19.67 -4.47 2.10
C ILE A 332 18.83 -3.59 3.03
N SER A 333 17.95 -4.21 3.80
CA SER A 333 17.16 -3.52 4.81
C SER A 333 17.33 -4.19 6.17
N PHE A 334 17.37 -3.40 7.24
CA PHE A 334 17.36 -3.90 8.60
C PHE A 334 16.04 -3.50 9.22
N TYR A 335 15.35 -4.45 9.83
CA TYR A 335 14.08 -4.21 10.52
C TYR A 335 13.02 -3.47 9.65
N THR A 336 13.08 -3.57 8.31
CA THR A 336 12.21 -2.91 7.30
C THR A 336 12.13 -1.37 7.29
N VAL A 337 12.92 -0.67 8.10
CA VAL A 337 12.66 0.76 8.39
C VAL A 337 12.90 1.65 7.16
N PHE A 338 13.98 1.37 6.45
CA PHE A 338 14.42 2.02 5.23
C PHE A 338 15.72 1.32 4.81
N GLY A 339 15.78 0.74 3.62
CA GLY A 339 16.96 0.02 3.16
C GLY A 339 17.98 0.91 2.48
N LEU A 340 19.24 0.48 2.48
CA LEU A 340 20.28 1.06 1.64
C LEU A 340 20.43 0.20 0.39
N GLY A 341 20.56 0.85 -0.76
CA GLY A 341 20.76 0.14 -1.99
C GLY A 341 21.49 0.93 -3.05
N VAL A 342 21.76 0.25 -4.15
CA VAL A 342 22.54 0.78 -5.26
C VAL A 342 21.96 0.26 -6.57
N THR A 343 21.70 1.18 -7.50
CA THR A 343 21.50 0.82 -8.91
C THR A 343 22.85 0.93 -9.61
N LEU A 344 23.32 -0.16 -10.22
CA LEU A 344 24.60 -0.24 -10.91
C LEU A 344 24.55 0.39 -12.31
#